data_AF-A0A9R1LZ55-F1
#
_entry.id   AF-A0A9R1LZ55-F1
#
_cell.length_a   1.000
_cell.length_b   1.000
_cell.length_c   1.000
_cell.angle_alpha   90.00
_cell.angle_beta   90.00
_cell.angle_gamma   90.00
#
_symmetry.space_group_name_H-M   'P 1'
#
loop_
_entity.id
_entity.type
_entity.pdbx_description
1 polymer ?
#
loop_
_entity_poly.entity_id
_entity_poly.type
_entity_poly.pdbx_seq_one_letter_code
_entity_poly.pdbx_strand_id
1 'polypeptide(L)'
;MAGPKRGINMLSTALVEFDMRIKVGKEERHDCQLIDGVSDLDDLWSPWDCALKYRINGDCGTVDLTVSRIDHAVMANVEVAVSEVRSSFDLCFRCFIGGYDEEIRLFNGTIGESRHLTRSVVAVVDGSTLDLKFEVASEPSGSAEHCCSFKAGTHGLDTREMKTEFGLISVKVTWSTLLSI
;
A
#
# COMPACT_ATOMS: atom_id res chain seq x y z
N MET A 1 16.36 12.51 31.39
CA MET A 1 15.00 12.31 30.84
C MET A 1 14.39 13.70 30.64
N ALA A 2 14.67 14.32 29.50
CA ALA A 2 14.03 15.59 29.16
C ALA A 2 12.74 15.23 28.43
N GLY A 3 11.61 15.38 29.12
CA GLY A 3 10.31 15.38 28.46
C GLY A 3 10.24 16.53 27.44
N PRO A 4 9.21 16.56 26.58
CA PRO A 4 9.08 17.60 25.56
C PRO A 4 9.13 19.00 26.20
N LYS A 5 9.97 19.89 25.64
CA LYS A 5 10.21 21.25 26.15
C LYS A 5 8.99 22.19 26.05
N ARG A 6 7.91 21.77 25.40
CA ARG A 6 6.66 22.51 25.24
C ARG A 6 5.49 21.54 25.44
N GLY A 7 4.46 21.99 26.14
CA GLY A 7 3.20 21.24 26.25
C GLY A 7 2.58 21.08 24.86
N ILE A 8 2.27 19.85 24.49
CA ILE A 8 1.51 19.56 23.27
C ILE A 8 0.04 19.69 23.68
N ASN A 9 -0.60 20.80 23.30
CA ASN A 9 -2.05 20.90 23.34
C ASN A 9 -2.58 20.22 22.08
N MET A 10 -2.97 18.95 22.20
CA MET A 10 -3.49 18.17 21.09
C MET A 10 -5.01 18.40 20.99
N LEU A 11 -5.41 19.24 20.04
CA LEU A 11 -6.81 19.36 19.63
C LEU A 11 -7.18 18.30 18.57
N SER A 12 -6.17 17.73 17.90
CA SER A 12 -6.32 16.75 16.82
C SER A 12 -6.77 15.36 17.25
N THR A 13 -7.56 14.71 16.38
CA THR A 13 -7.96 13.30 16.54
C THR A 13 -6.77 12.35 16.35
N ALA A 14 -5.84 12.69 15.45
CA ALA A 14 -4.62 11.91 15.24
C ALA A 14 -3.46 12.79 14.77
N LEU A 15 -2.24 12.40 15.14
CA LEU A 15 -0.99 13.03 14.72
C LEU A 15 -0.12 11.98 14.05
N VAL A 16 0.44 12.31 12.89
CA VAL A 16 1.43 11.46 12.21
C VAL A 16 2.74 12.22 12.13
N GLU A 17 3.71 11.81 12.93
CA GLU A 17 5.10 12.25 12.84
C GLU A 17 5.84 11.35 11.84
N PHE A 18 6.66 11.95 11.00
CA PHE A 18 7.46 11.26 10.00
C PHE A 18 8.86 11.84 9.94
N ASP A 19 9.85 10.96 9.86
CA ASP A 19 11.23 11.26 9.45
C ASP A 19 11.61 10.25 8.37
N MET A 20 11.47 10.65 7.11
CA MET A 20 11.80 9.82 5.96
C MET A 20 13.10 10.28 5.32
N ARG A 21 13.96 9.33 4.96
CA ARG A 21 15.29 9.58 4.39
C ARG A 21 15.53 8.68 3.18
N ILE A 22 16.25 9.18 2.18
CA ILE A 22 16.73 8.38 1.06
C ILE A 22 18.07 7.78 1.45
N LYS A 23 18.16 6.45 1.35
CA LYS A 23 19.40 5.73 1.64
C LYS A 23 20.43 5.95 0.53
N VAL A 24 21.53 6.61 0.85
CA VAL A 24 22.62 6.91 -0.11
C VAL A 24 23.91 6.19 0.27
N GLY A 25 24.12 5.91 1.56
CA GLY A 25 25.35 5.34 2.07
C GLY A 25 25.18 4.05 2.89
N LYS A 26 26.30 3.58 3.43
CA LYS A 26 26.31 2.48 4.42
C LYS A 26 25.88 2.94 5.80
N GLU A 27 26.13 4.21 6.12
CA GLU A 27 25.86 4.81 7.42
C GLU A 27 24.79 5.87 7.29
N GLU A 28 23.87 5.90 8.26
CA GLU A 28 22.68 6.77 8.29
C GLU A 28 23.01 8.27 8.18
N ARG A 29 24.19 8.69 8.65
CA ARG A 29 24.66 10.08 8.54
C ARG A 29 24.82 10.59 7.10
N HIS A 30 24.88 9.67 6.13
CA HIS A 30 24.96 9.99 4.71
C HIS A 30 23.61 9.97 4.02
N ASP A 31 22.55 9.57 4.73
CA ASP A 31 21.22 9.48 4.16
C ASP A 31 20.62 10.88 4.05
N CYS A 32 20.06 11.15 2.89
CA CYS A 32 19.49 12.44 2.54
C CYS A 32 18.10 12.57 3.16
N GLN A 33 17.87 13.60 3.98
CA GLN A 33 16.55 13.85 4.55
C GLN A 33 15.55 14.17 3.44
N LEU A 34 14.50 13.36 3.34
CA LEU A 34 13.44 13.51 2.34
C LEU A 34 12.30 14.35 2.89
N ILE A 35 11.75 13.99 4.05
CA ILE A 35 10.77 14.79 4.80
C ILE A 35 10.97 14.56 6.30
N ASP A 36 10.75 15.59 7.10
CA ASP A 36 10.78 15.54 8.56
C ASP A 36 9.75 16.52 9.10
N GLY A 37 8.82 16.01 9.89
CA GLY A 37 7.76 16.83 10.44
C GLY A 37 6.59 16.03 10.98
N VAL A 38 5.49 16.75 11.19
CA VAL A 38 4.25 16.21 11.72
C VAL A 38 3.09 16.71 10.87
N SER A 39 2.10 15.86 10.68
CA SER A 39 0.81 16.24 10.11
C SER A 39 -0.31 15.96 11.09
N ASP A 40 -1.11 16.99 11.30
CA ASP A 40 -2.30 16.93 12.14
C ASP A 40 -3.46 16.45 11.28
N LEU A 41 -4.03 15.31 11.65
CA LEU A 41 -5.23 14.75 11.03
C LEU A 41 -6.50 15.23 11.75
N ASP A 42 -6.55 16.54 12.03
CA ASP A 42 -7.62 17.20 12.80
C ASP A 42 -8.89 17.37 11.93
N ASP A 43 -8.70 17.59 10.63
CA ASP A 43 -9.74 17.94 9.65
C ASP A 43 -10.27 16.76 8.81
N LEU A 44 -10.18 15.50 9.30
CA LEU A 44 -10.91 14.38 8.67
C LEU A 44 -12.43 14.44 8.91
N TRP A 45 -12.98 15.65 8.96
CA TRP A 45 -14.39 15.98 8.71
C TRP A 45 -14.75 15.88 7.22
N SER A 46 -13.75 15.70 6.36
CA SER A 46 -13.96 15.37 4.95
C SER A 46 -14.83 14.11 4.83
N PRO A 47 -15.73 14.02 3.83
CA PRO A 47 -16.61 12.86 3.67
C PRO A 47 -15.83 11.54 3.73
N TRP A 48 -16.42 10.53 4.36
CA TRP A 48 -15.90 9.16 4.29
C TRP A 48 -15.77 8.78 2.81
N ASP A 49 -14.68 8.10 2.45
CA ASP A 49 -14.36 7.66 1.08
C ASP A 49 -13.76 8.71 0.12
N CYS A 50 -13.28 9.87 0.60
CA CYS A 50 -12.54 10.82 -0.24
C CYS A 50 -11.02 10.76 -0.03
N ALA A 51 -10.28 10.75 -1.15
CA ALA A 51 -8.82 10.78 -1.16
C ALA A 51 -8.30 12.22 -1.13
N LEU A 52 -7.65 12.61 -0.04
CA LEU A 52 -6.96 13.89 0.09
C LEU A 52 -5.52 13.76 -0.38
N LYS A 53 -5.14 14.58 -1.38
CA LYS A 53 -3.80 14.58 -1.97
C LYS A 53 -3.00 15.73 -1.38
N TYR A 54 -1.89 15.41 -0.74
CA TYR A 54 -0.92 16.34 -0.16
C TYR A 54 0.41 16.24 -0.90
N ARG A 55 1.14 17.35 -0.93
CA ARG A 55 2.51 17.41 -1.44
C ARG A 55 3.39 18.04 -0.37
N ILE A 56 4.36 17.28 0.11
CA ILE A 56 5.36 17.74 1.07
C ILE A 56 6.68 17.87 0.34
N ASN A 57 7.23 19.09 0.31
CA ASN A 57 8.57 19.33 -0.21
C ASN A 57 9.54 19.25 0.98
N GLY A 58 10.56 18.40 0.88
CA GLY A 58 11.69 18.48 1.78
C GLY A 58 12.99 18.75 1.01
N ASP A 59 14.10 18.68 1.73
CA ASP A 59 15.37 19.23 1.25
C ASP A 59 15.96 18.43 0.08
N CYS A 60 15.76 17.11 0.08
CA CYS A 60 16.31 16.22 -0.93
C CYS A 60 15.26 15.62 -1.88
N GLY A 61 14.01 16.12 -1.85
CA GLY A 61 12.95 15.66 -2.74
C GLY A 61 11.55 16.06 -2.30
N THR A 62 10.56 15.60 -3.06
CA THR A 62 9.14 15.84 -2.80
C THR A 62 8.45 14.50 -2.55
N VAL A 63 7.54 14.47 -1.58
CA VAL A 63 6.68 13.33 -1.29
C VAL A 63 5.24 13.73 -1.57
N ASP A 64 4.62 13.01 -2.50
CA ASP A 64 3.19 13.07 -2.73
C ASP A 64 2.51 12.02 -1.86
N LEU A 65 1.55 12.46 -1.06
CA LEU A 65 0.81 11.64 -0.11
C LEU A 65 -0.66 11.65 -0.52
N THR A 66 -1.29 10.48 -0.46
CA THR A 66 -2.75 10.37 -0.56
C THR A 66 -3.24 9.78 0.75
N VAL A 67 -4.14 10.49 1.42
CA VAL A 67 -4.73 10.08 2.70
C VAL A 67 -6.23 9.95 2.52
N SER A 68 -6.79 8.85 3.02
CA SER A 68 -8.23 8.63 3.06
C SER A 68 -8.60 7.99 4.39
N ARG A 69 -9.81 8.28 4.87
CA ARG A 69 -10.40 7.67 6.05
C ARG A 69 -11.36 6.57 5.63
N ILE A 70 -11.11 5.35 6.10
CA ILE A 70 -11.95 4.18 5.87
C ILE A 70 -12.56 3.76 7.22
N ASP A 71 -13.86 3.95 7.38
CA ASP A 71 -14.57 3.59 8.59
C ASP A 71 -14.83 2.08 8.66
N HIS A 72 -14.79 1.52 9.87
CA HIS A 72 -15.00 0.08 10.13
C HIS A 72 -14.07 -0.81 9.27
N ALA A 73 -12.83 -0.37 9.08
CA ALA A 73 -11.87 -1.10 8.25
C ALA A 73 -11.26 -2.32 8.96
N VAL A 74 -11.08 -3.39 8.18
CA VAL A 74 -10.23 -4.54 8.50
C VAL A 74 -8.93 -4.45 7.70
N MET A 75 -7.86 -5.02 8.25
CA MET A 75 -6.54 -5.02 7.64
C MET A 75 -6.36 -6.26 6.75
N ALA A 76 -6.11 -6.04 5.47
CA ALA A 76 -5.70 -7.06 4.51
C ALA A 76 -4.18 -7.07 4.36
N ASN A 77 -3.53 -8.13 4.81
CA ASN A 77 -2.14 -8.40 4.48
C ASN A 77 -2.10 -9.13 3.14
N VAL A 78 -1.69 -8.44 2.09
CA VAL A 78 -1.61 -8.95 0.72
C VAL A 78 -0.15 -9.31 0.41
N GLU A 79 0.11 -10.61 0.29
CA GLU A 79 1.40 -11.18 -0.08
C GLU A 79 1.30 -11.70 -1.52
N VAL A 80 2.18 -11.22 -2.39
CA VAL A 80 2.23 -11.66 -3.79
C VAL A 80 3.60 -12.25 -4.08
N ALA A 81 3.61 -13.45 -4.65
CA ALA A 81 4.82 -14.10 -5.13
C ALA A 81 4.65 -14.59 -6.57
N VAL A 82 5.76 -14.61 -7.30
CA VAL A 82 5.85 -15.26 -8.61
C VAL A 82 6.71 -16.49 -8.42
N SER A 83 6.11 -17.67 -8.48
CA SER A 83 6.78 -18.94 -8.21
C SER A 83 7.46 -19.52 -9.45
N GLU A 84 6.91 -19.25 -10.64
CA GLU A 84 7.44 -19.70 -11.92
C GLU A 84 7.51 -18.52 -12.90
N VAL A 85 8.63 -18.40 -13.61
CA VAL A 85 8.83 -17.41 -14.68
C VAL A 85 9.34 -18.13 -15.92
N ARG A 86 8.57 -18.08 -17.00
CA ARG A 86 8.89 -18.72 -18.29
C ARG A 86 9.64 -17.76 -19.22
N SER A 87 9.31 -16.49 -19.16
CA SER A 87 10.00 -15.39 -19.85
C SER A 87 9.81 -14.11 -19.03
N SER A 88 10.66 -13.10 -19.27
CA SER A 88 10.52 -11.82 -18.58
C SER A 88 9.24 -11.08 -19.01
N PHE A 89 8.56 -10.48 -18.06
CA PHE A 89 7.34 -9.71 -18.29
C PHE A 89 7.26 -8.51 -17.34
N ASP A 90 6.56 -7.48 -17.77
CA ASP A 90 6.19 -6.35 -16.92
C ASP A 90 4.89 -6.67 -16.17
N LEU A 91 4.88 -6.36 -14.88
CA LEU A 91 3.75 -6.58 -14.00
C LEU A 91 3.35 -5.27 -13.34
N CYS A 92 2.11 -4.85 -13.57
CA CYS A 92 1.46 -3.79 -12.81
C CYS A 92 0.36 -4.41 -11.94
N PHE A 93 0.48 -4.23 -10.63
CA PHE A 93 -0.40 -4.81 -9.62
C PHE A 93 -1.12 -3.69 -8.86
N ARG A 94 -2.45 -3.73 -8.94
CA ARG A 94 -3.35 -2.70 -8.45
C ARG A 94 -4.42 -3.28 -7.54
N CYS A 95 -4.93 -2.44 -6.67
CA CYS A 95 -5.91 -2.75 -5.65
C CYS A 95 -7.05 -1.74 -5.69
N PHE A 96 -8.27 -2.24 -5.58
CA PHE A 96 -9.52 -1.48 -5.45
C PHE A 96 -10.26 -1.99 -4.22
N ILE A 97 -10.88 -1.06 -3.49
CA ILE A 97 -11.55 -1.35 -2.22
C ILE A 97 -13.01 -0.99 -2.40
N GLY A 98 -13.92 -1.90 -2.04
CA GLY A 98 -15.35 -1.64 -2.13
C GLY A 98 -15.76 -0.42 -1.32
N GLY A 99 -16.42 0.55 -1.95
CA GLY A 99 -16.79 1.83 -1.35
C GLY A 99 -15.76 2.95 -1.57
N TYR A 100 -14.60 2.66 -2.17
CA TYR A 100 -13.55 3.64 -2.45
C TYR A 100 -13.12 3.59 -3.92
N ASP A 101 -13.38 4.68 -4.65
CA ASP A 101 -13.25 4.73 -6.12
C ASP A 101 -11.81 4.96 -6.64
N GLU A 102 -10.84 5.15 -5.75
CA GLU A 102 -9.45 5.44 -6.14
C GLU A 102 -8.59 4.16 -6.22
N GLU A 103 -7.80 4.07 -7.29
CA GLU A 103 -6.87 2.97 -7.53
C GLU A 103 -5.67 3.06 -6.58
N ILE A 104 -5.33 1.95 -5.92
CA ILE A 104 -4.10 1.82 -5.13
C ILE A 104 -3.13 0.92 -5.87
N ARG A 105 -2.03 1.50 -6.38
CA ARG A 105 -0.97 0.73 -7.03
C ARG A 105 -0.01 0.15 -5.99
N LEU A 106 0.08 -1.16 -5.94
CA LEU A 106 0.88 -1.88 -4.94
C LEU A 106 2.24 -2.36 -5.49
N PHE A 107 2.34 -2.58 -6.79
CA PHE A 107 3.62 -2.88 -7.46
C PHE A 107 3.58 -2.49 -8.94
N ASN A 108 4.73 -2.06 -9.46
CA ASN A 108 4.92 -1.83 -10.89
C ASN A 108 6.39 -2.09 -11.26
N GLY A 109 6.65 -3.07 -12.11
CA GLY A 109 7.99 -3.33 -12.60
C GLY A 109 8.14 -4.66 -13.33
N THR A 110 9.35 -4.89 -13.84
CA THR A 110 9.70 -6.08 -14.61
C THR A 110 10.02 -7.27 -13.70
N ILE A 111 9.52 -8.45 -14.07
CA ILE A 111 9.78 -9.74 -13.44
C ILE A 111 10.61 -10.58 -14.40
N GLY A 112 11.84 -10.91 -13.99
CA GLY A 112 12.74 -11.79 -14.76
C GLY A 112 12.97 -13.16 -14.13
N GLU A 113 12.63 -13.33 -12.85
CA GLU A 113 12.86 -14.55 -12.08
C GLU A 113 11.80 -14.73 -10.99
N SER A 114 11.70 -15.95 -10.46
CA SER A 114 10.78 -16.25 -9.38
C SER A 114 11.22 -15.57 -8.08
N ARG A 115 10.29 -14.88 -7.44
CA ARG A 115 10.56 -14.14 -6.19
C ARG A 115 9.26 -13.79 -5.46
N HIS A 116 9.41 -13.51 -4.18
CA HIS A 116 8.39 -12.80 -3.42
C HIS A 116 8.42 -11.32 -3.80
N LEU A 117 7.30 -10.76 -4.28
CA LEU A 117 7.26 -9.41 -4.85
C LEU A 117 7.05 -8.36 -3.78
N THR A 118 5.93 -8.44 -3.07
CA THR A 118 5.49 -7.40 -2.16
C THR A 118 4.67 -8.00 -1.03
N ARG A 119 4.80 -7.37 0.13
CA ARG A 119 3.89 -7.55 1.25
C ARG A 119 3.28 -6.18 1.52
N SER A 120 2.06 -6.00 1.06
CA SER A 120 1.31 -4.76 1.21
C SER A 120 0.23 -4.92 2.26
N VAL A 121 -0.06 -3.85 2.98
CA VAL A 121 -1.17 -3.80 3.92
C VAL A 121 -2.20 -2.83 3.38
N VAL A 122 -3.43 -3.31 3.21
CA VAL A 122 -4.55 -2.51 2.68
C VAL A 122 -5.67 -2.50 3.72
N ALA A 123 -6.16 -1.31 4.07
CA ALA A 123 -7.36 -1.18 4.88
C ALA A 123 -8.60 -1.32 3.99
N VAL A 124 -9.58 -2.14 4.38
CA VAL A 124 -10.76 -2.47 3.58
C VAL A 124 -11.98 -2.43 4.48
N VAL A 125 -13.08 -1.80 4.03
CA VAL A 125 -14.33 -1.74 4.83
C VAL A 125 -14.82 -3.15 5.15
N ASP A 126 -15.14 -3.43 6.42
CA ASP A 126 -15.66 -4.74 6.81
C ASP A 126 -16.93 -5.12 6.02
N GLY A 127 -16.99 -6.37 5.56
CA GLY A 127 -18.06 -6.88 4.72
C GLY A 127 -18.03 -6.45 3.24
N SER A 128 -17.12 -5.55 2.83
CA SER A 128 -16.91 -5.14 1.44
C SER A 128 -15.99 -6.11 0.66
N THR A 129 -15.43 -5.65 -0.48
CA THR A 129 -14.51 -6.42 -1.32
C THR A 129 -13.15 -5.76 -1.44
N LEU A 130 -12.12 -6.59 -1.52
CA LEU A 130 -10.79 -6.24 -2.00
C LEU A 130 -10.61 -6.83 -3.38
N ASP A 131 -10.55 -5.97 -4.40
CA ASP A 131 -10.41 -6.35 -5.79
C ASP A 131 -8.99 -6.08 -6.26
N LEU A 132 -8.29 -7.15 -6.61
CA LEU A 132 -6.90 -7.10 -7.06
C LEU A 132 -6.85 -7.30 -8.57
N LYS A 133 -6.14 -6.40 -9.26
CA LYS A 133 -5.92 -6.45 -10.71
C LYS A 133 -4.45 -6.56 -11.03
N PHE A 134 -4.12 -7.51 -11.90
CA PHE A 134 -2.78 -7.82 -12.36
C PHE A 134 -2.75 -7.62 -13.86
N GLU A 135 -2.07 -6.57 -14.30
CA GLU A 135 -1.78 -6.35 -15.71
C GLU A 135 -0.40 -6.90 -16.00
N VAL A 136 -0.34 -7.88 -16.90
CA VAL A 136 0.87 -8.58 -17.30
C VAL A 136 1.13 -8.29 -18.76
N ALA A 137 2.29 -7.71 -19.06
CA ALA A 137 2.65 -7.33 -20.42
C ALA A 137 4.03 -7.86 -20.80
N SER A 138 4.19 -8.23 -22.06
CA SER A 138 5.51 -8.50 -22.64
C SER A 138 5.44 -8.23 -24.14
N GLU A 139 6.41 -7.52 -24.69
CA GLU A 139 6.51 -7.26 -26.12
C GLU A 139 7.10 -8.49 -26.84
N PRO A 140 6.50 -8.99 -27.95
CA PRO A 140 5.38 -8.46 -28.73
C PRO A 140 4.01 -9.07 -28.37
N SER A 141 3.93 -9.90 -27.32
CA SER A 141 2.73 -10.67 -26.93
C SER A 141 1.54 -9.85 -26.44
N GLY A 142 1.72 -8.54 -26.20
CA GLY A 142 0.66 -7.65 -25.72
C GLY A 142 0.45 -7.73 -24.20
N SER A 143 -0.66 -7.16 -23.73
CA SER A 143 -1.02 -7.09 -22.31
C SER A 143 -2.25 -7.96 -22.01
N ALA A 144 -2.20 -8.73 -20.93
CA ALA A 144 -3.32 -9.47 -20.38
C ALA A 144 -3.65 -8.96 -18.96
N GLU A 145 -4.94 -8.81 -18.66
CA GLU A 145 -5.41 -8.45 -17.32
C GLU A 145 -6.01 -9.68 -16.63
N HIS A 146 -5.63 -9.87 -15.37
CA HIS A 146 -6.18 -10.89 -14.50
C HIS A 146 -6.69 -10.26 -13.20
N CYS A 147 -7.87 -10.70 -12.74
CA CYS A 147 -8.52 -10.14 -11.56
C CYS A 147 -8.84 -11.21 -10.53
N CYS A 148 -8.76 -10.85 -9.25
CA CYS A 148 -9.30 -11.67 -8.16
C CYS A 148 -9.89 -10.79 -7.06
N SER A 149 -10.99 -11.27 -6.48
CA SER A 149 -11.78 -10.54 -5.49
C SER A 149 -11.85 -11.33 -4.19
N PHE A 150 -11.61 -10.65 -3.08
CA PHE A 150 -11.67 -11.23 -1.74
C PHE A 150 -12.71 -10.51 -0.91
N LYS A 151 -13.52 -11.25 -0.17
CA LYS A 151 -14.48 -10.63 0.75
C LYS A 151 -13.76 -10.24 2.03
N ALA A 152 -13.92 -8.98 2.44
CA ALA A 152 -13.37 -8.48 3.67
C ALA A 152 -14.08 -9.10 4.88
N GLY A 153 -13.29 -9.43 5.89
CA GLY A 153 -13.79 -9.95 7.17
C GLY A 153 -12.78 -9.74 8.28
N THR A 154 -13.20 -9.99 9.53
CA THR A 154 -12.38 -9.75 10.72
C THR A 154 -11.18 -10.69 10.85
N HIS A 155 -11.28 -11.89 10.32
CA HIS A 155 -10.26 -12.92 10.33
C HIS A 155 -10.38 -13.79 9.08
N GLY A 156 -9.28 -14.39 8.68
CA GLY A 156 -9.29 -15.33 7.57
C GLY A 156 -7.98 -15.35 6.81
N LEU A 157 -7.85 -16.39 6.00
CA LEU A 157 -6.76 -16.58 5.06
C LEU A 157 -7.37 -17.08 3.77
N ASP A 158 -7.12 -16.38 2.68
CA ASP A 158 -7.47 -16.81 1.35
C ASP A 158 -6.20 -16.82 0.49
N THR A 159 -6.08 -17.80 -0.40
CA THR A 159 -4.94 -17.94 -1.30
C THR A 159 -5.47 -18.27 -2.68
N ARG A 160 -5.00 -17.53 -3.67
CA ARG A 160 -5.33 -17.74 -5.08
C ARG A 160 -4.06 -17.85 -5.89
N GLU A 161 -4.11 -18.74 -6.87
CA GLU A 161 -3.06 -18.87 -7.87
C GLU A 161 -3.63 -18.50 -9.23
N MET A 162 -2.79 -17.82 -10.01
CA MET A 162 -3.15 -17.28 -11.31
C MET A 162 -2.07 -17.72 -12.29
N LYS A 163 -2.47 -18.62 -13.20
CA LYS A 163 -1.59 -19.05 -14.26
C LYS A 163 -1.70 -18.07 -15.43
N THR A 164 -0.59 -17.44 -15.75
CA THR A 164 -0.44 -16.54 -16.89
C THR A 164 0.37 -17.24 -17.98
N GLU A 165 0.45 -16.65 -19.16
CA GLU A 165 1.32 -17.19 -20.23
C GLU A 165 2.81 -17.16 -19.82
N PHE A 166 3.18 -16.19 -18.98
CA PHE A 166 4.55 -15.88 -18.60
C PHE A 166 5.00 -16.56 -17.30
N GLY A 167 4.07 -17.03 -16.48
CA GLY A 167 4.41 -17.55 -15.15
C GLY A 167 3.22 -17.84 -14.26
N LEU A 168 3.52 -18.29 -13.04
CA LEU A 168 2.55 -18.55 -11.99
C LEU A 168 2.66 -17.48 -10.90
N ILE A 169 1.56 -16.77 -10.67
CA ILE A 169 1.45 -15.75 -9.63
C ILE A 169 0.59 -16.31 -8.51
N SER A 170 1.09 -16.30 -7.28
CA SER A 170 0.31 -16.63 -6.09
C SER A 170 0.03 -15.37 -5.27
N VAL A 171 -1.19 -15.28 -4.77
CA VAL A 171 -1.69 -14.18 -3.97
C VAL A 171 -2.26 -14.77 -2.71
N LYS A 172 -1.78 -14.28 -1.58
CA LYS A 172 -2.25 -14.68 -0.25
C LYS A 172 -2.76 -13.44 0.46
N VAL A 173 -4.00 -13.49 0.92
CA VAL A 173 -4.64 -12.41 1.68
C VAL A 173 -4.95 -12.93 3.08
N THR A 174 -4.36 -12.29 4.09
CA THR A 174 -4.66 -12.58 5.50
C THR A 174 -5.39 -11.39 6.12
N TRP A 175 -6.52 -11.67 6.75
CA TRP A 175 -7.37 -10.67 7.37
C TRP A 175 -7.13 -10.60 8.88
N SER A 176 -7.09 -9.38 9.40
CA SER A 176 -6.99 -9.11 10.83
C SER A 176 -7.65 -7.78 11.16
N THR A 177 -8.18 -7.64 12.38
CA THR A 177 -8.59 -6.35 12.91
C THR A 177 -7.39 -5.62 13.52
N LEU A 178 -7.36 -4.30 13.41
CA LEU A 178 -6.54 -3.50 14.33
C LEU A 178 -7.13 -3.68 15.72
N LEU A 179 -6.33 -4.18 16.67
CA LEU A 179 -6.75 -4.20 18.08
C LEU A 179 -7.04 -2.75 18.48
N SER A 180 -8.30 -2.44 18.77
CA SER A 180 -8.68 -1.20 19.44
C SER A 180 -8.01 -1.22 20.81
N ILE A 181 -7.03 -0.33 21.01
CA ILE A 181 -6.39 -0.06 22.31
C ILE A 181 -7.29 0.89 23.09
#